data_AF-A0A1V6HHJ2-F1
#
_entry.id   AF-A0A1V6HHJ2-F1
#
_cell.length_a   1.000
_cell.length_b   1.000
_cell.length_c   1.000
_cell.angle_alpha   90.00
_cell.angle_beta   90.00
_cell.angle_gamma   90.00
#
_symmetry.space_group_name_H-M   'P 1'
#
loop_
_entity.id
_entity.type
_entity.pdbx_description
1 polymer ?
#
loop_
_entity_poly.entity_id
_entity_poly.type
_entity_poly.pdbx_seq_one_letter_code
_entity_poly.pdbx_strand_id
1 'polypeptide(L)'
;MATDREYEEQLTDIAARVERLRVHYQSYFLGMEKRPPLQKRDQLERLFRESPLQDARRTVYKFRFQSLQQRYRIMAVYWDRIMRDLEEGRTTREALRREAGYRDAPKPALTIDDRPPQPPEREQPDPMKMLYIDYIRARNQVGLDNKGITETAFKNSLEKQRVLQKQRLGAKDVDFSVTVRDGKVVLLARPVTDESA
;
A
#
# COMPACT_ATOMS: atom_id res chain seq x y z
N MET A 1 -49.93 16.46 13.32
CA MET A 1 -49.78 16.43 11.84
C MET A 1 -48.40 17.00 11.57
N ALA A 2 -47.51 16.24 10.94
CA ALA A 2 -46.19 16.76 10.63
C ALA A 2 -46.28 17.92 9.63
N THR A 3 -45.53 18.97 9.91
CA THR A 3 -45.43 20.19 9.11
C THR A 3 -44.56 19.95 7.87
N ASP A 4 -44.74 20.76 6.84
CA ASP A 4 -43.95 20.66 5.60
C ASP A 4 -42.44 20.75 5.88
N ARG A 5 -42.04 21.55 6.88
CA ARG A 5 -40.65 21.66 7.35
C ARG A 5 -40.13 20.34 7.94
N GLU A 6 -40.92 19.68 8.79
CA GLU A 6 -40.53 18.39 9.40
C GLU A 6 -40.34 17.30 8.33
N TYR A 7 -41.18 17.29 7.28
CA TYR A 7 -41.01 16.38 6.16
C TYR A 7 -39.71 16.62 5.39
N GLU A 8 -39.34 17.89 5.16
CA GLU A 8 -38.08 18.24 4.49
C GLU A 8 -36.86 17.87 5.33
N GLU A 9 -36.90 18.14 6.63
CA GLU A 9 -35.84 17.77 7.56
C GLU A 9 -35.67 16.24 7.59
N GLN A 10 -36.77 15.49 7.64
CA GLN A 10 -36.72 14.03 7.65
C GLN A 10 -36.23 13.45 6.31
N LEU A 11 -36.66 14.00 5.17
CA LEU A 11 -36.12 13.60 3.86
C LEU A 11 -34.61 13.83 3.78
N THR A 12 -34.14 14.96 4.31
CA THR A 12 -32.72 15.31 4.33
C THR A 12 -31.92 14.37 5.24
N ASP A 13 -32.44 14.05 6.43
CA ASP A 13 -31.78 13.10 7.34
C ASP A 13 -31.71 11.69 6.74
N ILE A 14 -32.80 11.20 6.15
CA ILE A 14 -32.83 9.89 5.48
C ILE A 14 -31.82 9.86 4.33
N ALA A 15 -31.78 10.89 3.48
CA ALA A 15 -30.82 10.97 2.38
C ALA A 15 -29.37 10.94 2.89
N ALA A 16 -29.07 11.70 3.95
CA ALA A 16 -27.75 11.71 4.56
C ALA A 16 -27.36 10.35 5.16
N ARG A 17 -28.30 9.64 5.81
CA ARG A 17 -28.06 8.30 6.37
C ARG A 17 -27.86 7.24 5.29
N VAL A 18 -28.60 7.30 4.18
CA VAL A 18 -28.39 6.44 3.01
C VAL A 18 -26.95 6.60 2.49
N GLU A 19 -26.50 7.84 2.34
CA GLU A 19 -25.16 8.13 1.83
C GLU A 19 -24.06 7.68 2.81
N ARG A 20 -24.24 7.95 4.12
CA ARG A 20 -23.33 7.44 5.15
C ARG A 20 -23.23 5.92 5.14
N LEU A 21 -24.36 5.22 5.02
CA LEU A 21 -24.38 3.76 4.96
C LEU A 21 -23.61 3.25 3.74
N ARG A 22 -23.77 3.89 2.57
CA ARG A 22 -22.99 3.59 1.37
C ARG A 22 -21.48 3.70 1.60
N VAL A 23 -21.03 4.78 2.24
CA VAL A 23 -19.61 5.00 2.55
C VAL A 23 -19.07 3.93 3.52
N HIS A 24 -19.85 3.53 4.52
CA HIS A 24 -19.45 2.46 5.43
C HIS A 24 -19.31 1.11 4.70
N TYR A 25 -20.27 0.76 3.83
CA TYR A 25 -20.16 -0.45 3.01
C TYR A 25 -18.95 -0.41 2.07
N GLN A 26 -18.69 0.73 1.43
CA GLN A 26 -17.51 0.92 0.59
C GLN A 26 -16.22 0.75 1.41
N SER A 27 -16.15 1.34 2.59
CA SER A 27 -14.99 1.23 3.48
C SER A 27 -14.77 -0.21 3.96
N TYR A 28 -15.84 -0.95 4.23
CA TYR A 28 -15.79 -2.38 4.55
C TYR A 28 -15.27 -3.21 3.37
N PHE A 29 -15.79 -2.99 2.15
CA PHE A 29 -15.34 -3.71 0.95
C PHE A 29 -13.86 -3.45 0.61
N LEU A 30 -13.38 -2.22 0.86
CA LEU A 30 -11.98 -1.85 0.68
C LEU A 30 -11.07 -2.36 1.82
N GLY A 31 -11.65 -2.99 2.84
CA GLY A 31 -10.94 -3.55 4.00
C GLY A 31 -10.48 -2.51 5.03
N MET A 32 -10.95 -1.26 4.94
CA MET A 32 -10.68 -0.23 5.95
C MET A 32 -11.49 -0.48 7.23
N GLU A 33 -12.73 -0.95 7.07
CA GLU A 33 -13.54 -1.44 8.19
C GLU A 33 -13.49 -2.97 8.27
N LYS A 34 -13.34 -3.51 9.48
CA LYS A 34 -13.26 -4.96 9.71
C LYS A 34 -14.62 -5.66 9.75
N ARG A 35 -15.69 -4.90 10.03
CA ARG A 35 -17.04 -5.45 10.27
C ARG A 35 -18.05 -4.79 9.33
N PRO A 36 -19.05 -5.54 8.84
CA PRO A 36 -20.11 -4.97 8.01
C PRO A 36 -21.00 -4.03 8.83
N PRO A 37 -21.50 -2.92 8.25
CA PRO A 37 -22.30 -1.91 8.95
C PRO A 37 -23.77 -2.32 9.15
N LEU A 38 -24.03 -3.57 9.59
CA LEU A 38 -25.38 -4.13 9.74
C LEU A 38 -26.26 -3.31 10.71
N GLN A 39 -25.70 -2.89 11.84
CA GLN A 39 -26.43 -2.06 12.80
C GLN A 39 -26.92 -0.74 12.18
N LYS A 40 -26.11 -0.11 11.32
CA LYS A 40 -26.49 1.13 10.64
C LYS A 40 -27.54 0.88 9.56
N ARG A 41 -27.48 -0.27 8.89
CA ARG A 41 -28.52 -0.74 7.96
C ARG A 41 -29.84 -0.92 8.68
N ASP A 42 -29.87 -1.67 9.79
CA ASP A 42 -31.09 -1.92 10.57
C ASP A 42 -31.73 -0.62 11.07
N GLN A 43 -30.91 0.32 11.55
CA GLN A 43 -31.37 1.65 11.97
C GLN A 43 -32.04 2.42 10.83
N LEU A 44 -31.46 2.37 9.62
CA LEU A 44 -32.02 3.04 8.45
C LEU A 44 -33.31 2.35 7.95
N GLU A 45 -33.35 1.02 7.96
CA GLU A 45 -34.57 0.27 7.60
C GLU A 45 -35.70 0.54 8.58
N ARG A 46 -35.40 0.60 9.88
CA ARG A 46 -36.35 1.02 10.90
C ARG A 46 -36.86 2.43 10.64
N LEU A 47 -35.97 3.38 10.34
CA LEU A 47 -36.34 4.75 9.99
C LEU A 47 -37.25 4.81 8.76
N PHE A 48 -36.98 4.00 7.73
CA PHE A 48 -37.87 3.91 6.56
C PHE A 48 -39.26 3.38 6.94
N ARG A 49 -39.36 2.38 7.82
CA ARG A 49 -40.65 1.82 8.25
C ARG A 49 -41.46 2.78 9.12
N GLU A 50 -40.79 3.48 10.04
CA GLU A 50 -41.43 4.35 11.03
C GLU A 50 -41.65 5.79 10.52
N SER A 51 -41.19 6.12 9.31
CA SER A 51 -41.28 7.48 8.77
C SER A 51 -42.72 7.90 8.45
N PRO A 52 -43.23 9.04 8.97
CA PRO A 52 -44.53 9.61 8.58
C PRO A 52 -44.58 10.03 7.10
N LEU A 53 -43.44 10.05 6.39
CA LEU A 53 -43.39 10.30 4.95
C LEU A 53 -44.08 9.20 4.12
N GLN A 54 -44.32 8.00 4.67
CA GLN A 54 -45.06 6.94 4.00
C GLN A 54 -46.50 7.37 3.66
N ASP A 55 -47.13 8.07 4.61
CA ASP A 55 -48.52 8.55 4.55
C ASP A 55 -48.60 10.06 4.35
N ALA A 56 -47.53 10.68 3.82
CA ALA A 56 -47.50 12.11 3.56
C ALA A 56 -48.66 12.52 2.64
N ARG A 57 -49.49 13.46 3.11
CA ARG A 57 -50.64 14.01 2.35
C ARG A 57 -50.21 14.65 1.04
N ARG A 58 -49.04 15.31 1.02
CA ARG A 58 -48.49 15.92 -0.19
C ARG A 58 -47.69 14.88 -0.98
N THR A 59 -48.13 14.69 -2.21
CA THR A 59 -47.56 13.77 -3.19
C THR A 59 -46.06 13.99 -3.45
N VAL A 60 -45.58 15.24 -3.41
CA VAL A 60 -44.16 15.57 -3.63
C VAL A 60 -43.25 14.89 -2.60
N TYR A 61 -43.60 14.94 -1.31
CA TYR A 61 -42.80 14.33 -0.26
C TYR A 61 -42.84 12.80 -0.34
N LYS A 62 -44.00 12.23 -0.65
CA LYS A 62 -44.17 10.79 -0.87
C LYS A 62 -43.28 10.30 -2.02
N PHE A 63 -43.27 10.99 -3.16
CA PHE A 63 -42.40 10.63 -4.29
C PHE A 63 -40.92 10.71 -3.94
N ARG A 64 -40.47 11.82 -3.31
CA ARG A 64 -39.06 11.96 -2.89
C ARG A 64 -38.63 10.85 -1.93
N PHE A 65 -39.50 10.50 -0.97
CA PHE A 65 -39.26 9.41 -0.04
C PHE A 65 -39.21 8.05 -0.75
N GLN A 66 -40.14 7.77 -1.67
CA GLN A 66 -40.13 6.56 -2.48
C GLN A 66 -38.86 6.46 -3.35
N SER A 67 -38.40 7.56 -3.94
CA SER A 67 -37.13 7.58 -4.69
C SER A 67 -35.94 7.22 -3.80
N LEU A 68 -35.89 7.72 -2.57
CA LEU A 68 -34.85 7.34 -1.59
C LEU A 68 -34.94 5.86 -1.21
N GLN A 69 -36.14 5.31 -1.01
CA GLN A 69 -36.33 3.88 -0.76
C GLN A 69 -35.84 3.02 -1.92
N GLN A 70 -36.15 3.38 -3.17
CA GLN A 70 -35.69 2.62 -4.34
C GLN A 70 -34.16 2.68 -4.49
N ARG A 71 -33.58 3.88 -4.31
CA ARG A 71 -32.13 4.06 -4.33
C ARG A 71 -31.44 3.21 -3.25
N TYR A 72 -32.00 3.18 -2.04
CA TYR A 72 -31.53 2.31 -0.96
C TYR A 72 -31.64 0.82 -1.32
N ARG A 73 -32.79 0.35 -1.83
CA ARG A 73 -33.00 -1.06 -2.20
C ARG A 73 -31.98 -1.54 -3.24
N ILE A 74 -31.71 -0.73 -4.27
CA ILE A 74 -30.70 -1.05 -5.29
C ILE A 74 -29.32 -1.22 -4.63
N MET A 75 -28.95 -0.31 -3.74
CA MET A 75 -27.68 -0.40 -3.01
C MET A 75 -27.64 -1.63 -2.09
N ALA A 76 -28.73 -1.94 -1.38
CA ALA A 76 -28.81 -3.10 -0.50
C ALA A 76 -28.61 -4.41 -1.26
N VAL A 77 -29.28 -4.58 -2.41
CA VAL A 77 -29.10 -5.75 -3.29
C VAL A 77 -27.65 -5.86 -3.78
N TYR A 78 -27.05 -4.73 -4.16
CA TYR A 78 -25.64 -4.70 -4.55
C TYR A 78 -24.72 -5.11 -3.39
N TRP A 79 -24.94 -4.58 -2.18
CA TRP A 79 -24.13 -4.93 -1.01
C TRP A 79 -24.26 -6.41 -0.65
N ASP A 80 -25.48 -6.96 -0.68
CA ASP A 80 -25.74 -8.37 -0.39
C ASP A 80 -25.06 -9.28 -1.43
N ARG A 81 -25.07 -8.90 -2.72
CA ARG A 81 -24.32 -9.60 -3.77
C ARG A 81 -22.82 -9.60 -3.49
N ILE A 82 -22.23 -8.44 -3.21
CA ILE A 82 -20.78 -8.34 -2.94
C ILE A 82 -20.39 -9.11 -1.69
N MET A 83 -21.19 -9.05 -0.61
CA MET A 83 -20.92 -9.84 0.59
C MET A 83 -20.94 -11.34 0.30
N ARG A 84 -21.93 -11.82 -0.46
CA ARG A 84 -22.00 -13.21 -0.90
C ARG A 84 -20.82 -13.60 -1.79
N ASP A 85 -20.44 -12.75 -2.74
CA ASP A 85 -19.31 -13.01 -3.63
C ASP A 85 -17.97 -13.05 -2.87
N LEU A 86 -17.85 -12.27 -1.78
CA LEU A 86 -16.71 -12.30 -0.86
C LEU A 86 -16.69 -13.58 -0.01
N GLU A 87 -17.84 -14.03 0.48
CA GLU A 87 -17.99 -15.27 1.27
C GLU A 87 -17.71 -16.53 0.43
N GLU A 88 -18.17 -16.55 -0.82
CA GLU A 88 -17.93 -17.64 -1.77
C GLU A 88 -16.55 -17.56 -2.46
N GLY A 89 -15.78 -16.50 -2.19
CA GLY A 89 -14.45 -16.27 -2.78
C GLY A 89 -14.45 -15.93 -4.27
N ARG A 90 -15.63 -15.69 -4.88
CA ARG A 90 -15.78 -15.26 -6.27
C ARG A 90 -15.18 -13.88 -6.53
N THR A 91 -15.15 -13.03 -5.50
CA THR A 91 -14.55 -11.70 -5.52
C THR A 91 -13.58 -11.55 -4.35
N THR A 92 -12.40 -10.97 -4.59
CA THR A 92 -11.45 -10.64 -3.52
C THR A 92 -11.52 -9.15 -3.16
N ARG A 93 -11.19 -8.81 -1.91
CA ARG A 93 -11.08 -7.40 -1.47
C ARG A 93 -10.05 -6.62 -2.29
N GLU A 94 -9.01 -7.29 -2.77
CA GLU A 94 -8.01 -6.72 -3.67
C GLU A 94 -8.59 -6.38 -5.04
N ALA A 95 -9.46 -7.22 -5.60
CA ALA A 95 -10.16 -6.93 -6.84
C ALA A 95 -11.06 -5.70 -6.69
N LEU A 96 -11.80 -5.59 -5.58
CA LEU A 96 -12.63 -4.42 -5.26
C LEU A 96 -11.80 -3.15 -5.06
N ARG A 97 -10.64 -3.23 -4.40
CA ARG A 97 -9.68 -2.12 -4.29
C ARG A 97 -9.19 -1.66 -5.66
N ARG A 98 -8.81 -2.61 -6.52
CA ARG A 98 -8.33 -2.33 -7.87
C ARG A 98 -9.41 -1.65 -8.73
N GLU A 99 -10.64 -2.15 -8.68
CA GLU A 99 -11.79 -1.55 -9.37
C GLU A 99 -12.09 -0.13 -8.89
N ALA A 100 -11.98 0.10 -7.57
CA ALA A 100 -12.15 1.42 -6.97
C ALA A 100 -10.95 2.38 -7.18
N GLY A 101 -9.94 1.98 -7.97
CA GLY A 101 -8.76 2.79 -8.27
C GLY A 101 -7.69 2.80 -7.19
N TYR A 102 -7.83 1.99 -6.12
CA TYR A 102 -6.77 1.76 -5.14
C TYR A 102 -5.78 0.74 -5.72
N ARG A 103 -4.70 1.25 -6.34
CA ARG A 103 -3.53 0.44 -6.66
C ARG A 103 -2.72 0.25 -5.39
N ASP A 104 -2.49 -1.00 -4.99
CA ASP A 104 -1.49 -1.28 -3.98
C ASP A 104 -0.12 -0.84 -4.51
N ALA A 105 0.56 0.05 -3.79
CA ALA A 105 2.01 0.15 -3.89
C ALA A 105 2.59 -1.25 -3.59
N PRO A 106 3.66 -1.69 -4.27
CA PRO A 106 4.16 -3.05 -4.15
C PRO A 106 4.47 -3.34 -2.68
N LYS A 107 3.58 -4.07 -2.02
CA LYS A 107 3.83 -4.65 -0.70
C LYS A 107 4.67 -5.90 -0.95
N PRO A 108 5.83 -6.04 -0.30
CA PRO A 108 6.64 -7.24 -0.41
C PRO A 108 5.77 -8.43 0.02
N ALA A 109 5.62 -9.39 -0.88
CA ALA A 109 4.74 -10.53 -0.69
C ALA A 109 5.27 -11.39 0.46
N LEU A 110 4.55 -11.41 1.57
CA LEU A 110 4.68 -12.43 2.61
C LEU A 110 3.86 -13.64 2.15
N THR A 111 4.46 -14.52 1.36
CA THR A 111 3.89 -15.83 1.05
C THR A 111 4.24 -16.79 2.19
N ILE A 112 3.23 -17.18 2.96
CA ILE A 112 3.29 -18.32 3.88
C ILE A 112 3.03 -19.55 3.00
N ASP A 113 4.08 -20.30 2.68
CA ASP A 113 4.02 -21.54 1.92
C ASP A 113 4.29 -22.69 2.91
N ASP A 114 3.31 -23.59 3.11
CA ASP A 114 3.35 -24.78 3.99
C ASP A 114 4.21 -25.92 3.39
N ARG A 115 5.30 -25.57 2.71
CA ARG A 115 6.37 -26.49 2.32
C ARG A 115 7.47 -26.34 3.36
N PRO A 116 8.07 -27.42 3.91
CA PRO A 116 9.20 -27.29 4.82
C PRO A 116 10.23 -26.37 4.15
N PRO A 117 10.50 -25.18 4.71
CA PRO A 117 11.31 -24.21 4.03
C PRO A 117 12.73 -24.77 4.02
N GLN A 118 13.21 -25.16 2.84
CA GLN A 118 14.64 -25.19 2.62
C GLN A 118 15.15 -23.77 2.94
N PRO A 119 16.19 -23.62 3.77
CA PRO A 119 16.66 -22.30 4.17
C PRO A 119 16.90 -21.45 2.92
N PRO A 120 16.32 -20.24 2.82
CA PRO A 120 16.67 -19.35 1.73
C PRO A 120 18.17 -19.13 1.83
N GLU A 121 18.87 -19.53 0.78
CA GLU A 121 20.25 -19.17 0.56
C GLU A 121 20.28 -17.65 0.62
N ARG A 122 20.78 -17.12 1.74
CA ARG A 122 20.94 -15.69 1.95
C ARG A 122 21.79 -15.25 0.76
N GLU A 123 21.19 -14.54 -0.20
CA GLU A 123 21.98 -13.71 -1.10
C GLU A 123 22.72 -12.76 -0.16
N GLN A 124 23.96 -13.14 0.16
CA GLN A 124 24.86 -12.27 0.89
C GLN A 124 24.84 -10.97 0.10
N PRO A 125 24.55 -9.82 0.75
CA PRO A 125 24.52 -8.55 0.04
C PRO A 125 25.82 -8.44 -0.73
N ASP A 126 25.71 -8.38 -2.07
CA ASP A 126 26.87 -8.37 -2.97
C ASP A 126 27.91 -7.40 -2.39
N PRO A 127 29.10 -7.88 -1.95
CA PRO A 127 30.10 -7.05 -1.29
C PRO A 127 30.42 -5.77 -2.09
N MET A 128 30.25 -5.85 -3.41
CA MET A 128 30.39 -4.74 -4.35
C MET A 128 29.38 -3.61 -4.10
N LYS A 129 28.12 -3.94 -3.80
CA LYS A 129 27.05 -2.97 -3.51
C LYS A 129 27.29 -2.26 -2.19
N MET A 130 27.77 -3.00 -1.18
CA MET A 130 28.12 -2.43 0.13
C MET A 130 29.24 -1.38 -0.01
N LEU A 131 30.28 -1.70 -0.80
CA LEU A 131 31.38 -0.77 -1.02
C LEU A 131 30.95 0.50 -1.76
N TYR A 132 30.04 0.38 -2.73
CA TYR A 132 29.47 1.53 -3.44
C TYR A 132 28.67 2.44 -2.49
N ILE A 133 27.85 1.85 -1.61
CA ILE A 133 27.07 2.59 -0.60
C ILE A 133 28.01 3.35 0.34
N ASP A 134 29.05 2.70 0.84
CA ASP A 134 30.02 3.33 1.74
C ASP A 134 30.84 4.43 1.03
N TYR A 135 31.16 4.27 -0.26
CA TYR A 135 31.83 5.27 -1.08
C TYR A 135 30.99 6.55 -1.27
N ILE A 136 29.70 6.41 -1.61
CA ILE A 136 28.79 7.55 -1.77
C ILE A 136 28.55 8.24 -0.42
N ARG A 137 28.43 7.47 0.67
CA ARG A 137 28.28 8.00 2.03
C ARG A 137 29.50 8.83 2.44
N ALA A 138 30.71 8.32 2.23
CA ALA A 138 31.95 9.03 2.49
C ALA A 138 32.10 10.30 1.63
N ARG A 139 31.67 10.26 0.36
CA ARG A 139 31.76 11.39 -0.56
C ARG A 139 30.76 12.50 -0.24
N ASN A 140 29.55 12.13 0.18
CA ASN A 140 28.55 13.06 0.71
C ASN A 140 29.04 13.76 1.99
N GLN A 141 29.72 13.05 2.90
CA GLN A 141 30.25 13.65 4.14
C GLN A 141 31.32 14.72 3.90
N VAL A 142 32.07 14.58 2.81
CA VAL A 142 33.13 15.53 2.41
C VAL A 142 32.59 16.71 1.58
N GLY A 143 31.29 16.68 1.22
CA GLY A 143 30.64 17.77 0.46
C GLY A 143 31.00 17.80 -1.02
N LEU A 144 31.49 16.69 -1.58
CA LEU A 144 31.81 16.56 -3.00
C LEU A 144 30.56 16.16 -3.81
N ASP A 145 30.37 16.78 -4.98
CA ASP A 145 29.22 16.47 -5.83
C ASP A 145 29.27 15.01 -6.32
N ASN A 146 28.13 14.33 -6.22
CA ASN A 146 27.92 12.92 -6.55
C ASN A 146 27.15 12.73 -7.86
N LYS A 147 26.80 13.82 -8.53
CA LYS A 147 26.11 13.78 -9.83
C LYS A 147 27.00 13.11 -10.89
N GLY A 148 26.57 11.94 -11.35
CA GLY A 148 27.21 11.19 -12.46
C GLY A 148 27.90 9.89 -12.07
N ILE A 149 27.95 9.55 -10.77
CA ILE A 149 28.50 8.25 -10.33
C ILE A 149 27.37 7.23 -10.32
N THR A 150 27.23 6.47 -11.40
CA THR A 150 26.32 5.33 -11.45
C THR A 150 27.02 4.09 -10.92
N GLU A 151 26.25 3.16 -10.34
CA GLU A 151 26.73 1.87 -9.83
C GLU A 151 27.54 1.10 -10.92
N THR A 152 27.11 1.21 -12.17
CA THR A 152 27.78 0.60 -13.33
C THR A 152 29.13 1.25 -13.67
N ALA A 153 29.23 2.59 -13.61
CA ALA A 153 30.48 3.30 -13.86
C ALA A 153 31.50 3.06 -12.72
N PHE A 154 31.01 2.98 -11.47
CA PHE A 154 31.82 2.66 -10.31
C PHE A 154 32.39 1.24 -10.40
N LYS A 155 31.56 0.24 -10.72
CA LYS A 155 31.99 -1.16 -10.92
C LYS A 155 33.10 -1.29 -11.96
N ASN A 156 32.92 -0.66 -13.13
CA ASN A 156 33.93 -0.67 -14.19
C ASN A 156 35.24 0.01 -13.78
N SER A 157 35.18 1.07 -12.96
CA SER A 157 36.38 1.75 -12.46
C SER A 157 37.11 0.94 -11.38
N LEU A 158 36.35 0.24 -10.52
CA LEU A 158 36.89 -0.59 -9.46
C LEU A 158 37.53 -1.86 -9.99
N GLU A 159 36.93 -2.52 -10.98
CA GLU A 159 37.53 -3.69 -11.64
C GLU A 159 38.87 -3.33 -12.31
N LYS A 160 38.96 -2.17 -12.99
CA LYS A 160 40.22 -1.67 -13.56
C LYS A 160 41.26 -1.39 -12.48
N GLN A 161 40.87 -0.75 -11.38
CA GLN A 161 41.76 -0.51 -10.24
C GLN A 161 42.19 -1.82 -9.57
N ARG A 162 41.30 -2.80 -9.48
CA ARG A 162 41.57 -4.14 -8.93
C ARG A 162 42.62 -4.89 -9.74
N VAL A 163 42.56 -4.87 -11.07
CA VAL A 163 43.60 -5.49 -11.91
C VAL A 163 44.95 -4.79 -11.73
N LEU A 164 44.96 -3.46 -11.66
CA LEU A 164 46.20 -2.68 -11.47
C LEU A 164 46.82 -2.91 -10.08
N GLN A 165 45.99 -2.95 -9.03
CA GLN A 165 46.44 -3.21 -7.66
C GLN A 165 46.82 -4.67 -7.44
N LYS A 166 46.15 -5.61 -8.11
CA LYS A 166 46.54 -7.03 -8.16
C LYS A 166 47.96 -7.20 -8.72
N GLN A 167 48.29 -6.47 -9.80
CA GLN A 167 49.64 -6.48 -10.38
C GLN A 167 50.68 -5.79 -9.49
N ARG A 168 50.32 -4.70 -8.81
CA ARG A 168 51.23 -3.96 -7.91
C ARG A 168 51.51 -4.64 -6.58
N LEU A 169 50.50 -5.29 -5.99
CA LEU A 169 50.58 -5.94 -4.68
C LEU A 169 50.89 -7.44 -4.77
N GLY A 170 50.82 -8.05 -5.97
CA GLY A 170 51.16 -9.46 -6.20
C GLY A 170 50.23 -10.48 -5.53
N ALA A 171 49.04 -10.06 -5.07
CA ALA A 171 48.08 -10.91 -4.35
C ALA A 171 47.07 -11.61 -5.27
N LYS A 172 46.54 -12.78 -4.87
CA LYS A 172 45.52 -13.51 -5.64
C LYS A 172 44.18 -12.77 -5.67
N ASP A 173 43.83 -12.11 -4.56
CA ASP A 173 42.62 -11.31 -4.41
C ASP A 173 42.86 -10.04 -3.58
N VAL A 174 42.06 -9.01 -3.80
CA VAL A 174 42.21 -7.68 -3.17
C VAL A 174 40.84 -7.22 -2.68
N ASP A 175 40.76 -6.93 -1.39
CA ASP A 175 39.58 -6.35 -0.75
C ASP A 175 39.73 -4.83 -0.69
N PHE A 176 38.63 -4.12 -0.88
CA PHE A 176 38.63 -2.66 -0.94
C PHE A 176 37.87 -2.11 0.25
N SER A 177 38.49 -1.19 0.99
CA SER A 177 37.83 -0.45 2.06
C SER A 177 37.86 1.04 1.75
N VAL A 178 36.71 1.70 1.86
CA VAL A 178 36.62 3.15 1.73
C VAL A 178 37.13 3.80 3.01
N THR A 179 38.11 4.71 2.92
CA THR A 179 38.58 5.51 4.05
C THR A 179 38.68 6.98 3.64
N VAL A 180 38.32 7.88 4.55
CA VAL A 180 38.45 9.32 4.33
C VAL A 180 39.75 9.80 4.96
N ARG A 181 40.66 10.36 4.15
CA ARG A 181 41.90 11.00 4.62
C ARG A 181 42.02 12.38 3.96
N ASP A 182 42.32 13.39 4.76
CA ASP A 182 42.55 14.78 4.32
C ASP A 182 41.44 15.36 3.43
N GLY A 183 40.17 15.09 3.78
CA GLY A 183 39.02 15.58 3.03
C GLY A 183 38.93 15.01 1.60
N LYS A 184 39.55 13.85 1.34
CA LYS A 184 39.42 13.10 0.09
C LYS A 184 39.05 11.65 0.40
N VAL A 185 38.06 11.13 -0.32
CA VAL A 185 37.65 9.72 -0.22
C VAL A 185 38.64 8.87 -1.00
N VAL A 186 39.36 7.99 -0.31
CA VAL A 186 40.36 7.09 -0.91
C VAL A 186 39.91 5.65 -0.71
N LEU A 187 39.93 4.86 -1.78
CA LEU A 187 39.72 3.41 -1.73
C LEU A 187 41.05 2.74 -1.39
N LEU A 188 41.17 2.21 -0.18
CA LEU A 188 42.34 1.46 0.25
C LEU A 188 42.18 0.02 -0.20
N ALA A 189 43.05 -0.42 -1.10
CA ALA A 189 43.18 -1.81 -1.51
C ALA A 189 44.02 -2.57 -0.49
N ARG A 190 43.45 -3.58 0.16
CA ARG A 190 44.20 -4.52 1.01
C ARG A 190 44.30 -5.87 0.31
N PRO A 191 45.49 -6.47 0.22
CA PRO A 191 45.61 -7.82 -0.31
C PRO A 191 44.88 -8.78 0.62
N VAL A 192 43.95 -9.57 0.08
CA VAL A 192 43.36 -10.69 0.83
C VAL A 192 44.44 -11.75 0.90
N THR A 193 45.17 -11.73 2.01
CA THR A 193 46.05 -12.83 2.37
C THR A 193 45.15 -13.82 3.06
N ASP A 194 44.97 -15.00 2.45
CA ASP A 194 44.22 -16.11 3.04
C ASP A 194 45.00 -16.59 4.26
N GLU A 195 44.79 -15.94 5.40
CA GLU A 195 45.33 -16.34 6.70
C GLU A 195 44.28 -17.23 7.37
N SER A 196 44.13 -18.43 6.80
CA SER A 196 43.54 -19.59 7.46
C SER A 196 44.69 -20.41 8.06
N ALA A 197 45.02 -20.15 9.32
CA ALA A 197 45.87 -21.00 10.15
C ALA A 197 45.15 -21.30 11.47
#